data_AF-A0A972MUW7-F1
#
_entry.id   AF-A0A972MUW7-F1
#
_cell.length_a   1.000
_cell.length_b   1.000
_cell.length_c   1.000
_cell.angle_alpha   90.00
_cell.angle_beta   90.00
_cell.angle_gamma   90.00
#
_symmetry.space_group_name_H-M   'P 1'
#
loop_
_entity.id
_entity.type
_entity.pdbx_description
1 polymer ?
#
loop_
_entity_poly.entity_id
_entity_poly.type
_entity_poly.pdbx_seq_one_letter_code
_entity_poly.pdbx_strand_id
1 'polypeptide(L)'
;MHDIVTKEGYPYGFIPDACSSCGGKCCTGESGYIHVNKAEIERIAAFLKIDVEEFKQNYLYKNGYKYSIKEIVYNSSYECIFYDREHNGCKIYMARPIQCRTFPFWEYYKTRVEELKEECPGIVDV
;
A
#
# COMPACT_ATOMS: atom_id res chain seq x y z
N MET A 1 -7.67 -3.57 25.08
CA MET A 1 -8.21 -2.32 24.47
C MET A 1 -7.32 -2.10 23.27
N HIS A 2 -7.84 -2.31 22.05
CA HIS A 2 -7.04 -2.07 20.85
C HIS A 2 -6.95 -0.56 20.62
N ASP A 3 -5.78 -0.08 20.24
CA ASP A 3 -5.61 1.32 19.86
C ASP A 3 -6.31 1.54 18.52
N ILE A 4 -7.45 2.21 18.56
CA ILE A 4 -8.21 2.58 17.36
C ILE A 4 -7.67 3.92 16.87
N VAL A 5 -7.17 3.94 15.63
CA VAL A 5 -6.79 5.16 14.93
C VAL A 5 -8.03 5.72 14.24
N THR A 6 -8.36 6.97 14.52
CA THR A 6 -9.40 7.72 13.81
C THR A 6 -8.79 8.90 13.07
N LYS A 7 -9.51 9.41 12.07
CA LYS A 7 -9.10 10.59 11.32
C LYS A 7 -10.32 11.46 11.04
N GLU A 8 -10.17 12.76 11.23
CA GLU A 8 -11.24 13.73 10.96
C GLU A 8 -11.78 13.59 9.53
N GLY A 9 -13.11 13.56 9.41
CA GLY A 9 -13.80 13.43 8.14
C GLY A 9 -13.92 12.00 7.59
N TYR A 10 -13.60 10.98 8.39
CA TYR A 10 -13.80 9.56 8.04
C TYR A 10 -14.79 8.92 9.01
N PRO A 11 -15.85 8.24 8.52
CA PRO A 11 -16.89 7.65 9.36
C PRO A 11 -16.52 6.27 9.93
N TYR A 12 -15.22 5.99 10.11
CA TYR A 12 -14.71 4.71 10.59
C TYR A 12 -13.37 4.90 11.32
N GLY A 13 -13.03 3.91 12.14
CA GLY A 13 -11.71 3.75 12.75
C GLY A 13 -10.92 2.62 12.10
N PHE A 14 -9.63 2.57 12.41
CA PHE A 14 -8.71 1.52 11.97
C PHE A 14 -7.97 0.93 13.16
N ILE A 15 -7.93 -0.40 13.26
CA ILE A 15 -7.16 -1.17 14.25
C ILE A 15 -5.84 -1.62 13.59
N PRO A 16 -4.69 -0.99 13.91
CA PRO A 16 -3.41 -1.33 13.27
C PRO A 16 -2.96 -2.77 13.53
N ASP A 17 -3.28 -3.33 14.69
CA ASP A 17 -2.94 -4.71 15.06
C ASP A 17 -3.51 -5.75 14.09
N ALA A 18 -4.62 -5.43 13.41
CA ALA A 18 -5.23 -6.30 12.41
C ALA A 18 -4.30 -6.56 11.22
N CYS A 19 -3.29 -5.70 10.98
CA CYS A 19 -2.27 -5.95 9.95
C CYS A 19 -1.47 -7.22 10.20
N SER A 20 -1.25 -7.61 11.46
CA SER A 20 -0.45 -8.81 11.79
C SER A 20 -1.07 -10.11 11.28
N SER A 21 -2.39 -10.14 11.11
CA SER A 21 -3.16 -11.30 10.68
C SER A 21 -3.86 -11.10 9.33
N CYS A 22 -3.75 -9.93 8.68
CA CYS A 22 -4.49 -9.64 7.45
C CYS A 22 -3.97 -10.36 6.22
N GLY A 23 -2.75 -10.91 6.24
CA GLY A 23 -2.16 -11.59 5.08
C GLY A 23 -1.67 -10.64 3.98
N GLY A 24 -1.38 -9.38 4.32
CA GLY A 24 -0.84 -8.42 3.35
C GLY A 24 -1.83 -7.98 2.27
N LYS A 25 -3.15 -8.03 2.53
CA LYS A 25 -4.23 -7.68 1.57
C LYS A 25 -4.08 -6.30 0.90
N CYS A 26 -3.39 -5.35 1.51
CA CYS A 26 -3.12 -4.05 0.88
C CYS A 26 -2.00 -4.08 -0.18
N CYS A 27 -1.31 -5.22 -0.31
CA CYS A 27 -0.20 -5.46 -1.23
C CYS A 27 -0.48 -6.61 -2.22
N THR A 28 -1.61 -7.30 -2.10
CA THR A 28 -2.00 -8.49 -2.87
C THR A 28 -3.47 -8.42 -3.27
N GLY A 29 -3.89 -9.16 -4.30
CA GLY A 29 -5.28 -9.22 -4.76
C GLY A 29 -5.43 -8.85 -6.22
N GLU A 30 -6.39 -7.97 -6.51
CA GLU A 30 -6.62 -7.45 -7.86
C GLU A 30 -5.50 -6.49 -8.30
N SER A 31 -5.30 -6.38 -9.62
CA SER A 31 -4.30 -5.46 -10.17
C SER A 31 -4.71 -4.01 -9.92
N GLY A 32 -3.74 -3.18 -9.53
CA GLY A 32 -3.95 -1.76 -9.26
C GLY A 32 -2.74 -0.90 -9.60
N TYR A 33 -2.85 0.38 -9.25
CA TYR A 33 -1.79 1.35 -9.48
C TYR A 33 -1.34 1.95 -8.14
N ILE A 34 -0.05 1.78 -7.83
CA ILE A 34 0.61 2.49 -6.73
C ILE A 34 1.47 3.57 -7.35
N HIS A 35 0.89 4.76 -7.52
CA HIS A 35 1.57 5.86 -8.18
C HIS A 35 2.63 6.48 -7.26
N VAL A 36 3.79 6.77 -7.85
CA VAL A 36 4.90 7.41 -7.15
C VAL A 36 5.34 8.68 -7.86
N ASN A 37 5.59 9.73 -7.09
CA ASN A 37 6.16 10.97 -7.58
C ASN A 37 7.70 10.97 -7.51
N LYS A 38 8.34 12.01 -8.04
CA LYS A 38 9.82 12.12 -8.07
C LYS A 38 10.47 12.01 -6.69
N ALA A 39 9.91 12.66 -5.67
CA ALA A 39 10.47 12.62 -4.32
C ALA A 39 10.33 11.23 -3.68
N GLU A 40 9.22 10.54 -3.95
CA GLU A 40 9.04 9.16 -3.49
C GLU A 40 10.00 8.19 -4.18
N ILE A 41 10.21 8.37 -5.48
CA ILE A 41 11.19 7.61 -6.26
C ILE A 41 12.59 7.76 -5.65
N GLU A 42 13.03 8.99 -5.41
CA GLU A 42 14.34 9.27 -4.81
C GLU A 42 14.47 8.65 -3.40
N ARG A 43 13.44 8.79 -2.58
CA ARG A 43 13.42 8.23 -1.22
C ARG A 43 13.45 6.71 -1.19
N ILE A 44 12.68 6.04 -2.06
CA ILE A 44 12.65 4.57 -2.11
C ILE A 44 13.97 4.04 -2.66
N ALA A 45 14.53 4.66 -3.72
CA ALA A 45 15.84 4.29 -4.25
C ALA A 45 16.94 4.42 -3.19
N ALA A 46 16.96 5.54 -2.44
CA ALA A 46 17.90 5.74 -1.34
C ALA A 46 17.73 4.70 -0.22
N PHE A 47 16.50 4.33 0.12
CA PHE A 47 16.22 3.27 1.11
C PHE A 47 16.75 1.90 0.65
N LEU A 48 16.59 1.58 -0.63
CA LEU A 48 17.10 0.36 -1.25
C LEU A 48 18.61 0.40 -1.52
N LYS A 49 19.25 1.58 -1.38
CA LYS A 49 20.67 1.82 -1.67
C LYS A 49 21.06 1.52 -3.12
N ILE A 50 20.17 1.87 -4.05
CA ILE A 50 20.39 1.74 -5.50
C ILE A 50 20.21 3.10 -6.18
N ASP A 51 20.67 3.22 -7.42
CA ASP A 51 20.48 4.43 -8.20
C ASP A 51 19.01 4.65 -8.58
N VAL A 52 18.60 5.91 -8.70
CA VAL A 52 17.23 6.29 -9.09
C VAL A 52 16.84 5.71 -10.46
N GLU A 53 17.79 5.67 -11.39
CA GLU A 53 17.53 5.14 -12.73
C GLU A 53 17.36 3.62 -12.71
N GLU A 54 18.21 2.93 -11.95
CA GLU A 54 18.06 1.49 -11.70
C GLU A 54 16.71 1.19 -11.04
N PHE A 55 16.30 1.98 -10.04
CA PHE A 55 15.02 1.83 -9.37
C PHE A 55 13.84 1.96 -10.34
N LYS A 56 13.85 3.00 -11.20
CA LYS A 56 12.81 3.21 -12.20
C LYS A 56 12.70 2.03 -13.17
N GLN A 57 13.83 1.55 -13.68
CA GLN A 57 13.86 0.48 -14.68
C GLN A 57 13.39 -0.85 -14.09
N ASN A 58 13.85 -1.19 -12.89
CA ASN A 58 13.62 -2.49 -12.29
C ASN A 58 12.27 -2.58 -11.57
N TYR A 59 11.83 -1.51 -10.90
CA TYR A 59 10.69 -1.55 -9.97
C TYR A 59 9.47 -0.74 -10.41
N LEU A 60 9.59 0.13 -11.41
CA LEU A 60 8.48 0.97 -11.88
C LEU A 60 8.13 0.71 -13.33
N TYR A 61 6.91 1.06 -13.71
CA TYR A 61 6.50 1.17 -15.10
C TYR A 61 5.74 2.49 -15.32
N LYS A 62 5.71 2.95 -16.57
CA LYS A 62 4.93 4.14 -16.93
C LYS A 62 3.47 3.77 -17.15
N ASN A 63 2.58 4.46 -16.45
CA ASN A 63 1.16 4.51 -16.74
C ASN A 63 0.83 5.96 -17.14
N GLY A 64 0.73 6.20 -18.46
CA GLY A 64 0.60 7.55 -19.02
C GLY A 64 1.77 8.44 -18.59
N TYR A 65 1.44 9.55 -17.91
CA TYR A 65 2.42 10.52 -17.40
C TYR A 65 2.95 10.20 -16.00
N LYS A 66 2.46 9.13 -15.36
CA LYS A 66 2.82 8.74 -13.99
C LYS A 66 3.68 7.48 -13.99
N TYR A 67 4.51 7.33 -12.96
CA TYR A 67 5.13 6.05 -12.63
C TYR A 67 4.25 5.30 -11.64
N SER A 68 4.12 3.99 -11.82
CA SER A 68 3.53 3.07 -10.86
C SER A 68 4.55 2.01 -10.45
N ILE A 69 4.50 1.57 -9.21
CA ILE A 69 5.24 0.38 -8.76
C ILE A 69 4.73 -0.84 -9.54
N LYS A 70 5.64 -1.70 -9.98
CA LYS A 70 5.34 -2.95 -10.68
C LYS A 70 4.66 -3.95 -9.76
N GLU A 71 3.84 -4.78 -10.38
CA GLU A 71 3.24 -5.96 -9.77
C GLU A 71 3.88 -7.23 -10.35
N ILE A 72 3.84 -8.30 -9.58
CA ILE A 72 4.16 -9.66 -10.00
C ILE A 72 2.89 -10.51 -9.90
N VAL A 73 2.69 -11.43 -10.85
CA VAL A 73 1.56 -12.37 -10.81
C VAL A 73 1.99 -13.64 -10.08
N TYR A 74 1.23 -14.02 -9.06
CA TYR A 74 1.45 -15.24 -8.29
C TYR A 74 0.11 -15.88 -7.91
N ASN A 75 -0.10 -17.14 -8.28
CA ASN A 75 -1.35 -17.88 -8.00
C ASN A 75 -2.64 -17.08 -8.32
N SER A 76 -2.67 -16.43 -9.50
CA SER A 76 -3.79 -15.57 -9.95
C SER A 76 -4.02 -14.28 -9.14
N SER A 77 -3.14 -13.96 -8.19
CA SER A 77 -3.08 -12.68 -7.48
C SER A 77 -2.03 -11.77 -8.13
N TYR A 78 -2.34 -10.48 -8.21
CA TYR A 78 -1.37 -9.43 -8.48
C TYR A 78 -0.80 -8.95 -7.16
N GLU A 79 0.52 -8.97 -7.04
CA GLU A 79 1.19 -8.59 -5.81
C GLU A 79 2.21 -7.49 -6.08
N CYS A 80 2.26 -6.49 -5.21
CA CYS A 80 3.30 -5.46 -5.27
C CYS A 80 4.70 -6.11 -5.24
N ILE A 81 5.61 -5.65 -6.09
CA ILE A 81 6.99 -6.18 -6.14
C ILE A 81 7.75 -6.09 -4.80
N PHE A 82 7.31 -5.19 -3.90
CA PHE A 82 7.86 -5.03 -2.55
C PHE A 82 7.13 -5.84 -1.47
N TYR A 83 6.15 -6.67 -1.82
CA TYR A 83 5.55 -7.57 -0.86
C TYR A 83 6.56 -8.65 -0.43
N ASP A 84 6.64 -8.88 0.87
CA ASP A 84 7.43 -9.91 1.52
C ASP A 84 6.50 -11.02 1.98
N ARG A 85 6.47 -12.13 1.24
CA ARG A 85 5.64 -13.30 1.59
C ARG A 85 6.15 -14.03 2.82
N GLU A 86 7.46 -14.01 3.07
CA GLU A 86 8.07 -14.71 4.20
C GLU A 86 7.69 -14.03 5.52
N HIS A 87 7.74 -12.70 5.54
CA HIS A 87 7.41 -11.90 6.71
C HIS A 87 5.98 -11.33 6.69
N ASN A 88 5.18 -11.68 5.67
CA ASN A 88 3.82 -11.18 5.46
C ASN A 88 3.74 -9.63 5.59
N GLY A 89 4.61 -8.93 4.88
CA GLY A 89 4.85 -7.49 5.09
C GLY A 89 5.39 -6.76 3.87
N CYS A 90 5.79 -5.51 4.05
CA CYS A 90 6.36 -4.69 2.97
C CYS A 90 7.87 -4.53 3.16
N LYS A 91 8.66 -4.93 2.17
CA LYS A 91 10.13 -4.80 2.17
C LYS A 91 10.61 -3.36 2.29
N ILE A 92 9.78 -2.40 1.87
CA ILE A 92 10.07 -0.97 1.95
C ILE A 92 9.16 -0.25 2.96
N TYR A 93 8.73 -0.91 4.04
CA TYR A 93 7.73 -0.38 4.99
C TYR A 93 8.01 1.07 5.44
N MET A 94 9.29 1.39 5.70
CA MET A 94 9.74 2.72 6.14
C MET A 94 9.77 3.77 5.00
N ALA A 95 9.90 3.32 3.75
CA ALA A 95 9.94 4.17 2.57
C ALA A 95 8.63 4.13 1.75
N ARG A 96 7.57 3.48 2.26
CA ARG A 96 6.27 3.33 1.59
C ARG A 96 5.80 4.64 0.97
N PRO A 97 5.30 4.62 -0.28
CA PRO A 97 4.73 5.81 -0.89
C PRO A 97 3.50 6.28 -0.11
N ILE A 98 3.12 7.55 -0.31
CA ILE A 98 2.05 8.22 0.40
C ILE A 98 0.74 7.44 0.27
N GLN A 99 0.44 6.92 -0.92
CA GLN A 99 -0.73 6.08 -1.17
C GLN A 99 -0.76 4.89 -0.19
N CYS A 100 0.33 4.12 -0.07
CA CYS A 100 0.40 3.01 0.88
C CYS A 100 0.41 3.44 2.36
N ARG A 101 0.92 4.65 2.68
CA ARG A 101 0.97 5.16 4.07
C ARG A 101 -0.38 5.70 4.54
N THR A 102 -1.19 6.24 3.64
CA THR A 102 -2.48 6.85 3.98
C THR A 102 -3.63 5.86 3.92
N PHE A 103 -3.44 4.65 3.38
CA PHE A 103 -4.41 3.57 3.51
C PHE A 103 -4.60 3.22 5.00
N PRO A 104 -5.84 3.00 5.48
CA PRO A 104 -7.09 2.94 4.73
C PRO A 104 -7.80 4.29 4.53
N PHE A 105 -7.27 5.39 5.09
CA PHE A 105 -7.86 6.73 5.03
C PHE A 105 -7.65 7.46 3.69
N TRP A 106 -8.08 6.87 2.59
CA TRP A 106 -8.16 7.55 1.29
C TRP A 106 -9.50 8.26 1.13
N GLU A 107 -9.52 9.42 0.46
CA GLU A 107 -10.76 10.16 0.17
C GLU A 107 -11.81 9.26 -0.51
N TYR A 108 -11.38 8.31 -1.35
CA TYR A 108 -12.23 7.32 -2.00
C TYR A 108 -13.13 6.53 -1.04
N TYR A 109 -12.61 6.17 0.14
CA TYR A 109 -13.32 5.34 1.12
C TYR A 109 -14.18 6.13 2.11
N LYS A 110 -14.18 7.47 2.07
CA LYS A 110 -15.08 8.28 2.93
C LYS A 110 -16.55 7.94 2.71
N THR A 111 -16.92 7.56 1.50
CA THR A 111 -18.29 7.20 1.11
C THR A 111 -18.43 5.74 0.67
N ARG A 112 -17.40 4.90 0.88
CA ARG A 112 -17.31 3.51 0.42
C ARG A 112 -16.75 2.59 1.50
N VAL A 113 -17.27 2.75 2.72
CA VAL A 113 -16.75 2.03 3.90
C VAL A 113 -17.00 0.54 3.80
N GLU A 114 -18.14 0.13 3.23
CA GLU A 114 -18.48 -1.29 3.09
C GLU A 114 -17.51 -2.02 2.15
N GLU A 115 -17.16 -1.41 1.01
CA GLU A 115 -16.10 -1.91 0.12
C GLU A 115 -14.75 -2.01 0.86
N LEU A 116 -14.39 -0.98 1.62
CA LEU A 116 -13.16 -0.97 2.41
C LEU A 116 -13.12 -2.09 3.47
N LYS A 117 -14.25 -2.42 4.09
CA LYS A 117 -14.35 -3.51 5.09
C LYS A 117 -14.07 -4.88 4.46
N GLU A 118 -14.40 -5.07 3.18
CA GLU A 118 -14.07 -6.30 2.45
C GLU A 118 -12.55 -6.42 2.20
N GLU A 119 -11.89 -5.29 1.92
CA GLU A 119 -10.45 -5.23 1.65
C GLU A 119 -9.58 -5.22 2.92
N CYS A 120 -10.04 -4.58 4.00
CA CYS A 120 -9.27 -4.38 5.21
C CYS A 120 -10.03 -4.86 6.47
N PRO A 121 -9.59 -5.96 7.11
CA PRO A 121 -10.25 -6.49 8.31
C PRO A 121 -10.05 -5.60 9.56
N GLY A 122 -9.21 -4.58 9.48
CA GLY A 122 -8.94 -3.66 10.59
C GLY A 122 -9.94 -2.52 10.71
N ILE A 123 -10.94 -2.45 9.84
CA ILE A 123 -11.90 -1.33 9.80
C ILE A 123 -13.04 -1.60 10.77
N VAL A 124 -13.34 -0.59 11.59
CA VAL A 124 -14.42 -0.64 12.59
C VAL A 124 -15.26 0.62 12.53
N ASP A 125 -16.56 0.48 12.81
CA ASP A 125 -17.46 1.62 12.94
C ASP A 125 -17.15 2.39 14.23
N VAL A 126 -17.23 3.73 14.17
CA VAL A 126 -16.94 4.66 15.29
C VAL A 126 -18.05 5.67 15.49
#